data_AF-A0A5J4V716-F1
#
_entry.id   AF-A0A5J4V716-F1
#
_cell.length_a   1.000
_cell.length_b   1.000
_cell.length_c   1.000
_cell.angle_alpha   90.00
_cell.angle_beta   90.00
_cell.angle_gamma   90.00
#
_symmetry.space_group_name_H-M   'P 1'
#
loop_
_entity.id
_entity.type
_entity.pdbx_description
1 polymer ?
#
loop_
_entity_poly.entity_id
_entity_poly.type
_entity_poly.pdbx_seq_one_letter_code
_entity_poly.pdbx_strand_id
1 'polypeptide(L)'
;MLTGVHPYAGRTVNDTIENIKKGKMVAPLPDYIKGELKEMLLAMLDQDMDKRPTAKELLDSDIMLQQANLEKQDGKEAIEDLLQKNKELEAKVRNLEIEKEKEK
;
A
#
# COMPACT_ATOMS: atom_id res chain seq x y z
N MET A 1 6.43 0.22 -6.84
CA MET A 1 7.17 0.91 -5.76
C MET A 1 7.23 2.39 -6.09
N LEU A 2 7.07 3.28 -5.10
CA LEU A 2 6.69 4.71 -5.22
C LEU A 2 7.17 5.44 -6.49
N THR A 3 8.46 5.38 -6.80
CA THR A 3 9.08 6.17 -7.88
C THR A 3 9.31 5.39 -9.18
N GLY A 4 9.16 4.07 -9.17
CA GLY A 4 9.51 3.19 -10.29
C GLY A 4 11.01 3.09 -10.59
N VAL A 5 11.88 3.78 -9.82
CA VAL A 5 13.33 3.85 -10.04
C VAL A 5 14.07 3.48 -8.76
N HIS A 6 15.11 2.66 -8.88
CA HIS A 6 15.96 2.27 -7.75
C HIS A 6 16.90 3.43 -7.34
N PRO A 7 16.97 3.79 -6.04
CA PRO A 7 17.75 4.95 -5.57
C PRO A 7 19.25 4.93 -5.92
N TYR A 8 19.87 3.75 -5.98
CA TYR A 8 21.33 3.58 -6.15
C TYR A 8 21.72 2.91 -7.48
N ALA A 9 20.79 2.74 -8.43
CA ALA A 9 21.07 2.02 -9.66
C ALA A 9 22.18 2.69 -10.48
N GLY A 10 23.25 1.94 -10.74
CA GLY A 10 24.33 2.30 -11.65
C GLY A 10 24.18 1.65 -13.02
N ARG A 11 25.08 1.98 -13.96
CA ARG A 11 25.12 1.34 -15.29
C ARG A 11 25.61 -0.10 -15.22
N THR A 12 26.47 -0.39 -14.25
CA THR A 12 26.97 -1.74 -13.95
C THR A 12 26.66 -2.12 -12.49
N VAL A 13 26.85 -3.40 -12.17
CA VAL A 13 26.71 -3.91 -10.78
C VAL A 13 27.75 -3.24 -9.86
N ASN A 14 28.98 -3.04 -10.34
CA ASN A 14 30.04 -2.38 -9.56
C ASN A 14 29.67 -0.93 -9.24
N ASP A 15 29.14 -0.19 -10.22
CA ASP A 15 28.66 1.17 -10.00
C ASP A 15 27.54 1.20 -8.95
N THR A 16 26.63 0.22 -9.00
CA THR A 16 25.53 0.10 -8.04
C THR A 16 26.06 -0.14 -6.62
N ILE A 17 27.03 -1.05 -6.47
CA ILE A 17 27.68 -1.32 -5.18
C ILE A 17 28.39 -0.06 -4.66
N GLU A 18 29.09 0.66 -5.53
CA GLU A 18 29.76 1.91 -5.14
C GLU A 18 28.76 2.99 -4.71
N ASN A 19 27.65 3.14 -5.43
CA ASN A 19 26.60 4.10 -5.09
C ASN A 19 25.99 3.80 -3.72
N ILE A 20 25.73 2.52 -3.43
CA ILE A 20 25.23 2.07 -2.11
C ILE A 20 26.26 2.40 -1.02
N LYS A 21 27.53 2.04 -1.22
CA LYS A 21 28.60 2.29 -0.25
C LYS A 21 28.78 3.78 0.03
N LYS A 22 28.71 4.62 -1.00
CA LYS A 22 28.85 6.07 -0.89
C LYS A 22 27.56 6.77 -0.45
N GLY A 23 26.44 6.05 -0.31
CA GLY A 23 25.13 6.67 -0.04
C GLY A 23 24.69 7.64 -1.14
N LYS A 24 25.24 7.51 -2.35
CA LYS A 24 24.99 8.43 -3.45
C LYS A 24 23.71 8.02 -4.17
N MET A 25 22.60 8.64 -3.79
CA MET A 25 21.34 8.50 -4.52
C MET A 25 21.47 9.12 -5.92
N VAL A 26 21.24 8.31 -6.94
CA VAL A 26 21.25 8.75 -8.35
C VAL A 26 19.90 9.35 -8.73
N ALA A 27 18.83 8.86 -8.10
CA ALA A 27 17.47 9.38 -8.24
C ALA A 27 17.01 9.95 -6.89
N PRO A 28 16.89 11.29 -6.74
CA PRO A 28 16.31 11.87 -5.55
C PRO A 28 14.83 11.52 -5.44
N LEU A 29 14.29 11.59 -4.22
CA LEU A 29 12.85 11.44 -4.01
C LEU A 29 12.10 12.57 -4.75
N PRO A 30 11.12 12.24 -5.61
CA PRO A 30 10.32 13.24 -6.32
C PRO A 30 9.56 14.18 -5.38
N ASP A 31 9.25 15.38 -5.87
CA ASP A 31 8.60 16.43 -5.08
C ASP A 31 7.19 16.09 -4.60
N TYR A 32 6.52 15.09 -5.19
CA TYR A 32 5.21 14.65 -4.70
C TYR A 32 5.30 13.89 -3.36
N ILE A 33 6.47 13.39 -2.99
CA ILE A 33 6.72 12.74 -1.69
C ILE A 33 7.10 13.83 -0.70
N LYS A 34 6.17 14.21 0.18
CA LYS A 34 6.34 15.30 1.15
C LYS A 34 5.99 14.86 2.57
N GLY A 35 6.41 15.68 3.54
CA GLY A 35 6.11 15.48 4.96
C GLY A 35 6.80 14.27 5.56
N GLU A 36 6.17 13.67 6.56
CA GLU A 36 6.70 12.57 7.36
C GLU A 36 7.05 11.33 6.52
N LEU A 37 6.34 11.05 5.40
CA LEU A 37 6.70 9.94 4.51
C LEU A 37 8.09 10.13 3.88
N LYS A 38 8.44 11.38 3.52
CA LYS A 38 9.77 11.69 2.97
C LYS A 38 10.84 11.48 4.04
N GLU A 39 10.60 11.95 5.25
CA GLU A 39 11.52 11.82 6.38
C GLU A 39 11.74 10.36 6.75
N MET A 40 10.67 9.57 6.80
CA MET A 40 10.71 8.13 7.02
C MET A 40 11.57 7.42 5.97
N LEU A 41 11.34 7.69 4.67
CA LEU A 41 12.12 7.08 3.59
C LEU A 41 13.61 7.45 3.66
N LEU A 42 13.92 8.69 4.04
CA LEU A 42 15.31 9.13 4.22
C LEU A 42 15.97 8.44 5.42
N ALA A 43 15.25 8.29 6.53
CA ALA A 43 15.75 7.57 7.72
C ALA A 43 16.01 6.08 7.43
N MET A 44 15.17 5.44 6.61
CA MET A 44 15.40 4.06 6.17
C MET A 44 16.66 3.90 5.30
N LEU A 45 17.03 4.95 4.56
CA LEU A 45 18.17 4.96 3.64
C LEU A 45 19.44 5.55 4.26
N ASP A 46 19.45 5.85 5.56
CA ASP A 46 20.61 6.41 6.24
C ASP A 46 21.83 5.48 6.09
N GLN A 47 23.02 6.06 5.90
CA GLN A 47 24.25 5.28 5.79
C GLN A 47 24.63 4.62 7.12
N ASP A 48 24.31 5.30 8.22
CA ASP A 48 24.53 4.82 9.56
C ASP A 48 23.47 3.77 9.93
N MET A 49 23.92 2.59 10.33
CA MET A 49 23.03 1.49 10.69
C MET A 49 22.19 1.82 11.91
N ASP A 50 22.77 2.50 12.90
CA ASP A 50 22.13 2.76 14.19
C ASP A 50 21.06 3.85 14.10
N LYS A 51 21.07 4.64 13.02
CA LYS A 51 20.04 5.65 12.73
C LYS A 51 18.85 5.11 11.97
N ARG A 52 18.95 3.88 11.44
CA ARG A 52 17.84 3.27 10.70
C ARG A 52 16.76 2.81 11.68
N PRO A 53 15.51 3.23 11.48
CA PRO A 53 14.42 2.75 12.30
C PRO A 53 14.21 1.25 12.08
N THR A 54 13.80 0.58 13.14
CA THR A 54 13.38 -0.82 13.06
C THR A 54 12.05 -0.95 12.33
N ALA A 55 11.76 -2.15 11.80
CA ALA A 55 10.48 -2.43 11.17
C ALA A 55 9.29 -2.17 12.11
N LYS A 56 9.47 -2.37 13.42
CA LYS A 56 8.43 -2.10 14.43
C LYS A 56 8.17 -0.60 14.55
N GLU A 57 9.22 0.22 14.71
CA GLU A 57 9.08 1.68 14.81
C GLU A 57 8.46 2.29 13.55
N LEU A 58 8.77 1.74 12.37
CA LEU A 58 8.13 2.16 11.12
C LEU A 58 6.63 1.86 11.11
N LEU A 59 6.23 0.66 11.52
CA LEU A 59 4.82 0.26 11.56
C LEU A 59 4.02 0.98 12.64
N ASP A 60 4.69 1.38 13.73
CA ASP A 60 4.10 2.16 14.82
C ASP A 60 3.98 3.66 14.49
N SER A 61 4.45 4.11 13.31
CA SER A 61 4.31 5.50 12.86
C SER A 61 2.86 5.90 12.55
N ASP A 62 2.55 7.19 12.72
CA ASP A 62 1.20 7.71 12.53
C ASP A 62 0.70 7.47 11.09
N ILE A 63 1.54 7.66 10.08
CA ILE A 63 1.19 7.39 8.67
C ILE A 63 0.82 5.91 8.46
N MET A 64 1.60 4.97 9.01
CA MET A 64 1.33 3.55 8.83
C MET A 64 0.05 3.12 9.56
N LEU A 65 -0.20 3.66 10.75
CA LEU A 65 -1.44 3.42 11.49
C LEU A 65 -2.67 3.98 10.75
N GLN A 66 -2.55 5.17 10.15
CA GLN A 66 -3.60 5.76 9.32
C GLN A 66 -3.89 4.90 8.08
N GLN A 67 -2.85 4.48 7.36
CA GLN A 67 -2.97 3.59 6.21
C GLN A 67 -3.66 2.26 6.58
N ALA A 68 -3.27 1.65 7.71
CA ALA A 68 -3.89 0.43 8.20
C ALA A 68 -5.37 0.61 8.55
N ASN A 69 -5.79 1.80 8.99
CA ASN A 69 -7.19 2.11 9.25
C ASN A 69 -7.99 2.28 7.96
N LEU A 70 -7.41 2.92 6.93
CA LEU A 70 -8.04 3.04 5.61
C LEU A 70 -8.28 1.66 4.99
N GLU A 71 -7.28 0.77 5.02
CA GLU A 71 -7.43 -0.59 4.50
C GLU A 71 -8.53 -1.39 5.23
N LYS A 72 -8.69 -1.17 6.54
CA LYS A 72 -9.78 -1.76 7.31
C LYS A 72 -11.14 -1.18 6.97
N GLN A 73 -11.22 0.10 6.59
CA GLN A 73 -12.47 0.74 6.17
C GLN A 73 -12.88 0.25 4.79
N ASP A 74 -11.97 0.24 3.82
CA ASP A 74 -12.20 -0.29 2.47
C ASP A 74 -12.69 -1.75 2.51
N GLY A 75 -12.08 -2.57 3.38
CA GLY A 75 -12.50 -3.96 3.58
C GLY A 75 -13.92 -4.09 4.15
N LYS A 76 -14.34 -3.17 5.03
CA LYS A 76 -15.71 -3.15 5.58
C LYS A 76 -16.73 -2.71 4.53
N GLU A 77 -16.42 -1.67 3.77
CA GLU A 77 -17.28 -1.19 2.67
C GLU A 77 -17.49 -2.30 1.63
N ALA A 78 -16.42 -3.02 1.25
CA ALA A 78 -16.53 -4.15 0.33
C ALA A 78 -17.42 -5.29 0.85
N ILE A 79 -17.40 -5.55 2.17
CA ILE A 79 -18.26 -6.56 2.81
C ILE A 79 -19.72 -6.10 2.82
N GLU A 80 -19.98 -4.82 3.11
CA GLU A 80 -21.34 -4.25 3.09
C GLU A 80 -21.95 -4.30 1.68
N ASP A 81 -21.18 -3.96 0.65
CA ASP A 81 -21.60 -4.07 -0.75
C ASP A 81 -21.93 -5.51 -1.15
N LEU A 82 -21.14 -6.48 -0.71
CA LEU A 82 -21.39 -7.90 -0.91
C LEU A 82 -22.68 -8.36 -0.22
N LEU A 83 -22.91 -7.91 1.02
CA LEU A 83 -24.13 -8.21 1.77
C LEU A 83 -25.38 -7.64 1.07
N GLN A 84 -25.29 -6.40 0.56
CA GLN A 84 -26.38 -5.77 -0.17
C GLN A 84 -26.71 -6.54 -1.47
N LYS A 85 -25.70 -6.89 -2.26
CA LYS A 85 -25.87 -7.71 -3.48
C LYS A 85 -26.47 -9.08 -3.19
N ASN A 86 -26.06 -9.74 -2.10
CA ASN A 86 -26.64 -11.02 -1.71
C ASN A 86 -28.14 -10.89 -1.37
N LYS A 87 -28.55 -9.85 -0.64
CA LYS A 87 -29.98 -9.61 -0.36
C LYS A 87 -30.79 -9.39 -1.63
N GLU A 88 -30.27 -8.63 -2.58
CA GLU A 88 -30.92 -8.40 -3.88
C GLU A 88 -31.04 -9.68 -4.71
N LEU A 89 -29.99 -10.51 -4.71
CA LEU A 89 -30.00 -11.82 -5.38
C LEU A 89 -31.04 -12.75 -4.77
N GLU A 90 -31.12 -12.84 -3.44
CA GLU A 90 -32.14 -13.65 -2.75
C GLU A 90 -33.56 -13.17 -3.08
N ALA A 91 -33.78 -11.85 -3.15
CA ALA A 91 -35.07 -11.29 -3.55
C ALA A 91 -35.44 -11.66 -4.99
N LYS A 92 -34.47 -11.60 -5.92
CA LYS A 92 -34.69 -12.03 -7.32
C LYS A 92 -34.97 -13.53 -7.43
N VAL A 93 -34.23 -14.36 -6.69
CA VAL A 93 -34.46 -15.82 -6.67
C VAL A 93 -35.86 -16.13 -6.19
N ARG A 94 -36.31 -15.55 -5.07
CA ARG A 94 -37.69 -15.71 -4.57
C ARG A 94 -38.74 -15.31 -5.61
N ASN A 95 -38.55 -14.18 -6.29
CA ASN A 95 -39.50 -13.74 -7.32
C ASN A 95 -39.58 -14.72 -8.50
N LEU A 96 -38.43 -15.22 -8.97
CA LEU A 96 -38.36 -16.20 -10.06
C LEU A 96 -38.97 -17.55 -9.69
N GLU A 97 -38.85 -17.98 -8.43
CA GLU A 97 -39.52 -19.18 -7.92
C GLU A 97 -41.05 -19.02 -7.94
N ILE A 98 -41.55 -17.86 -7.51
CA ILE A 98 -42.98 -17.54 -7.54
C ILE A 98 -43.52 -17.48 -8.98
N GLU A 99 -42.76 -16.91 -9.93
CA GLU A 99 -43.14 -16.89 -11.35
C GLU A 99 -43.20 -18.30 -11.95
N LYS A 100 -42.22 -19.15 -11.66
CA LYS A 100 -42.21 -20.55 -12.09
C LYS A 100 -43.37 -21.37 -11.53
N GLU A 101 -43.82 -21.08 -10.31
CA GLU A 101 -45.00 -21.74 -9.73
C GLU A 101 -46.30 -21.29 -10.37
N LYS A 102 -46.39 -20.06 -10.90
CA LYS A 102 -47.57 -19.54 -11.59
C LYS A 102 -47.71 -20.04 -13.04
N GLU A 103 -46.64 -20.52 -13.65
CA GLU A 103 -46.63 -21.09 -15.01
C GLU A 103 -46.95 -22.60 -15.05
N LYS A 104 -47.11 -23.26 -13.90
CA LYS A 104 -47.55 -24.67 -13.78
C LYS A 104 -49.05 -24.77 -13.55
#